data_AF-A0A7J9PFS5-F1
#
_entry.id   AF-A0A7J9PFS5-F1
#
_cell.length_a   1.000
_cell.length_b   1.000
_cell.length_c   1.000
_cell.angle_alpha   90.00
_cell.angle_beta   90.00
_cell.angle_gamma   90.00
#
_symmetry.space_group_name_H-M   'P 1'
#
loop_
_entity.id
_entity.type
_entity.pdbx_description
1 polymer ?
#
loop_
_entity_poly.entity_id
_entity_poly.type
_entity_poly.pdbx_seq_one_letter_code
_entity_poly.pdbx_strand_id
1 'polypeptide(L)'
;MAIDDLDFSKLLQLVLKCNHDSGSVVICKDKTKFDFKEARRKLNRCLKRNYYYLSREWPYKNVKPKIVCEKYLLDNENLELNDYRFLCCDGNPKFIMVDFNTTDKTKKRRNLYDLEWNLLGAEISYPRELGIKCPKPNNLEKMINLSKRLSKGIPHVRVDLYSIKDKIYFGEMTFYHQSGTAKINPKEFEIEMGNWIELSKTKK
;
A
#
# COMPACT_ATOMS: atom_id res chain seq x y z
N MET A 1 -12.14 11.87 -15.49
CA MET A 1 -11.93 10.80 -16.46
C MET A 1 -12.98 9.77 -16.17
N ALA A 2 -13.97 9.70 -17.05
CA ALA A 2 -14.94 8.62 -17.06
C ALA A 2 -14.23 7.33 -17.51
N ILE A 3 -14.80 6.17 -17.21
CA ILE A 3 -14.27 4.89 -17.70
C ILE A 3 -14.23 4.84 -19.24
N ASP A 4 -15.12 5.60 -19.90
CA ASP A 4 -15.21 5.72 -21.35
C ASP A 4 -14.04 6.46 -21.99
N ASP A 5 -13.29 7.22 -21.21
CA ASP A 5 -12.10 7.95 -21.68
C ASP A 5 -10.85 7.05 -21.69
N LEU A 6 -10.94 5.82 -21.18
CA LEU A 6 -9.80 4.91 -21.07
C LEU A 6 -9.63 4.10 -22.35
N ASP A 7 -8.52 4.35 -23.06
CA ASP A 7 -8.09 3.50 -24.18
C ASP A 7 -7.52 2.18 -23.66
N PHE A 8 -8.39 1.18 -23.55
CA PHE A 8 -8.00 -0.16 -23.12
C PHE A 8 -7.12 -0.90 -24.13
N SER A 9 -7.00 -0.44 -25.38
CA SER A 9 -6.32 -1.19 -26.44
C SER A 9 -4.83 -1.43 -26.16
N LYS A 10 -4.16 -0.48 -25.49
CA LYS A 10 -2.69 -0.44 -25.34
C LYS A 10 -2.07 -1.41 -24.32
N LEU A 11 -2.85 -2.00 -23.40
CA LEU A 11 -2.33 -2.85 -22.32
C LEU A 11 -2.98 -4.23 -22.33
N LEU A 12 -2.20 -5.32 -22.43
CA LEU A 12 -2.71 -6.70 -22.42
C LEU A 12 -3.28 -7.11 -21.05
N GLN A 13 -2.66 -6.64 -19.96
CA GLN A 13 -3.08 -6.88 -18.58
C GLN A 13 -3.04 -5.58 -17.79
N LEU A 14 -4.11 -5.31 -17.05
CA LEU A 14 -4.29 -4.02 -16.40
C LEU A 14 -5.02 -4.14 -15.07
N VAL A 15 -4.78 -3.16 -14.21
CA VAL A 15 -5.50 -2.95 -12.95
C VAL A 15 -6.21 -1.61 -13.03
N LEU A 16 -7.50 -1.61 -12.70
CA LEU A 16 -8.32 -0.41 -12.60
C LEU A 16 -8.65 -0.17 -11.14
N LYS A 17 -8.41 1.04 -10.65
CA LYS A 17 -8.77 1.44 -9.28
C LYS A 17 -9.24 2.88 -9.23
N CYS A 18 -10.11 3.20 -8.29
CA CYS A 18 -10.47 4.57 -8.00
C CYS A 18 -9.37 5.22 -7.15
N ASN A 19 -9.09 6.50 -7.37
CA ASN A 19 -8.07 7.27 -6.64
C ASN A 19 -8.52 7.81 -5.26
N HIS A 20 -9.76 7.57 -4.86
CA HIS A 20 -10.42 8.25 -3.74
C HIS A 20 -11.14 7.27 -2.81
N ASP A 21 -10.81 5.97 -2.87
CA ASP A 21 -11.44 4.95 -2.04
C ASP A 21 -10.49 3.80 -1.70
N SER A 22 -11.03 2.82 -0.96
CA SER A 22 -10.43 1.51 -0.76
C SER A 22 -11.33 0.40 -1.30
N GLY A 23 -10.71 -0.59 -1.95
CA GLY A 23 -11.38 -1.81 -2.42
C GLY A 23 -12.06 -1.75 -3.79
N SER A 24 -11.96 -0.64 -4.53
CA SER A 24 -12.49 -0.53 -5.90
C SER A 24 -11.74 -1.35 -6.95
N VAL A 25 -10.59 -1.94 -6.60
CA VAL A 25 -9.67 -2.62 -7.52
C VAL A 25 -10.37 -3.66 -8.40
N VAL A 26 -10.12 -3.59 -9.70
CA VAL A 26 -10.53 -4.57 -10.70
C VAL A 26 -9.31 -4.99 -11.50
N ILE A 27 -9.10 -6.30 -11.65
CA ILE A 27 -7.91 -6.85 -12.32
C ILE A 27 -8.33 -7.55 -13.59
N CYS A 28 -7.79 -7.12 -14.72
CA CYS A 28 -7.95 -7.77 -16.03
C CYS A 28 -6.65 -8.50 -16.38
N LYS A 29 -6.62 -9.83 -16.19
CA LYS A 29 -5.49 -10.69 -16.58
C LYS A 29 -5.57 -11.18 -18.03
N ASP A 30 -6.78 -11.22 -18.59
CA ASP A 30 -7.07 -11.66 -19.95
C ASP A 30 -8.32 -10.91 -20.44
N LYS A 31 -8.15 -10.04 -21.45
CA LYS A 31 -9.25 -9.24 -22.00
C LYS A 31 -10.37 -10.06 -22.60
N THR A 32 -10.07 -11.24 -23.13
CA THR A 32 -11.07 -12.10 -23.79
C THR A 32 -12.05 -12.70 -22.79
N LYS A 33 -11.62 -12.85 -21.53
CA LYS A 33 -12.40 -13.40 -20.41
C LYS A 33 -12.87 -12.34 -19.43
N PHE A 34 -12.48 -11.08 -19.63
CA PHE A 34 -12.74 -10.01 -18.68
C PHE A 34 -14.13 -9.40 -18.89
N ASP A 35 -14.95 -9.41 -17.84
CA ASP A 35 -16.26 -8.77 -17.87
C ASP A 35 -16.13 -7.25 -17.69
N PHE A 36 -15.98 -6.55 -18.83
CA PHE A 36 -15.96 -5.09 -18.86
C PHE A 36 -17.26 -4.45 -18.36
N LYS A 37 -18.40 -5.13 -18.51
CA LYS A 37 -19.71 -4.60 -18.07
C LYS A 37 -19.79 -4.62 -16.55
N GLU A 38 -19.35 -5.70 -15.92
CA GLU A 38 -19.27 -5.79 -14.46
C GLU A 38 -18.24 -4.80 -13.90
N ALA A 39 -17.04 -4.74 -14.48
CA ALA A 39 -16.00 -3.81 -14.08
C ALA A 39 -16.50 -2.35 -14.10
N ARG A 40 -17.17 -1.97 -15.20
CA ARG A 40 -17.81 -0.66 -15.37
C ARG A 40 -18.86 -0.39 -14.31
N ARG A 41 -19.75 -1.35 -14.05
CA ARG A 41 -20.78 -1.21 -13.01
C ARG A 41 -20.15 -1.02 -11.63
N LYS A 42 -19.12 -1.79 -11.27
CA LYS A 42 -18.41 -1.67 -9.99
C LYS A 42 -17.74 -0.30 -9.85
N LEU A 43 -16.96 0.12 -10.85
CA LEU A 43 -16.22 1.39 -10.82
C LEU A 43 -17.16 2.60 -10.81
N ASN A 44 -18.22 2.60 -11.61
CA ASN A 44 -19.22 3.67 -11.62
C ASN A 44 -19.95 3.81 -10.27
N ARG A 45 -20.20 2.69 -9.58
CA ARG A 45 -20.74 2.72 -8.23
C ARG A 45 -19.73 3.32 -7.25
N CYS A 46 -18.45 2.95 -7.33
CA CYS A 46 -17.40 3.51 -6.49
C CYS A 46 -17.21 5.02 -6.72
N LEU A 47 -17.22 5.49 -7.97
CA LEU A 47 -17.06 6.91 -8.33
C LEU A 47 -18.12 7.84 -7.73
N LYS A 48 -19.30 7.32 -7.40
CA LYS A 48 -20.40 8.09 -6.77
C LYS A 48 -20.27 8.21 -5.25
N ARG A 49 -19.30 7.51 -4.65
CA ARG A 49 -19.14 7.42 -3.19
C ARG A 49 -17.99 8.30 -2.74
N ASN A 50 -18.20 9.08 -1.68
CA ASN A 50 -17.09 9.70 -0.96
C ASN A 50 -16.65 8.78 0.19
N TYR A 51 -15.46 8.19 0.07
CA TYR A 51 -14.95 7.21 1.03
C TYR A 51 -14.72 7.79 2.44
N TYR A 52 -14.52 9.12 2.54
CA TYR A 52 -14.42 9.82 3.83
C TYR A 52 -15.61 9.55 4.75
N TYR A 53 -16.84 9.46 4.23
CA TYR A 53 -18.00 9.21 5.10
C TYR A 53 -18.02 7.80 5.69
N LEU A 54 -17.30 6.85 5.10
CA LEU A 54 -17.17 5.49 5.63
C LEU A 54 -16.00 5.36 6.60
N SER A 55 -14.82 5.84 6.24
CA SER A 55 -13.60 5.61 7.05
C SER A 55 -13.19 6.78 7.94
N ARG A 56 -13.75 7.98 7.70
CA ARG A 56 -13.38 9.25 8.37
C ARG A 56 -11.94 9.68 8.15
N GLU A 57 -11.25 9.11 7.17
CA GLU A 57 -9.89 9.48 6.79
C GLU A 57 -9.89 10.75 5.92
N TRP A 58 -9.39 11.84 6.49
CA TRP A 58 -9.37 13.17 5.87
C TRP A 58 -8.84 13.26 4.42
N PRO A 59 -7.78 12.52 4.02
CA PRO A 59 -7.22 12.62 2.68
C PRO A 59 -8.22 12.30 1.59
N TYR A 60 -9.24 11.49 1.85
CA TYR A 60 -10.25 11.15 0.85
C TYR A 60 -11.33 12.22 0.68
N LYS A 61 -11.51 13.14 1.64
CA LYS A 61 -12.68 14.03 1.73
C LYS A 61 -12.90 14.87 0.47
N ASN A 62 -11.83 15.43 -0.08
CA ASN A 62 -11.87 16.39 -1.18
C ASN A 62 -11.22 15.86 -2.47
N VAL A 63 -10.91 14.56 -2.54
CA VAL A 63 -10.29 13.99 -3.75
C VAL A 63 -11.33 13.92 -4.85
N LYS A 64 -11.04 14.58 -5.99
CA LYS A 64 -11.87 14.47 -7.19
C LYS A 64 -11.85 13.01 -7.69
N PRO A 65 -13.00 12.32 -7.75
CA PRO A 65 -13.07 10.94 -8.21
C PRO A 65 -12.54 10.75 -9.64
N LYS A 66 -11.60 9.83 -9.80
CA LYS A 66 -11.03 9.38 -11.08
C LYS A 66 -10.73 7.89 -11.02
N ILE A 67 -10.70 7.26 -12.19
CA ILE A 67 -10.18 5.91 -12.36
C ILE A 67 -8.71 6.02 -12.81
N VAL A 68 -7.86 5.24 -12.17
CA VAL A 68 -6.46 5.02 -12.57
C VAL A 68 -6.39 3.66 -13.25
N CYS A 69 -5.73 3.61 -14.41
CA CYS A 69 -5.39 2.39 -15.11
C CYS A 69 -3.89 2.20 -15.03
N GLU A 70 -3.45 1.09 -14.45
CA GLU A 70 -2.04 0.75 -14.29
C GLU A 70 -1.74 -0.62 -14.91
N LYS A 71 -0.49 -0.83 -15.31
CA LYS A 71 -0.03 -2.13 -15.79
C LYS A 71 -0.12 -3.14 -14.66
N TYR A 72 -0.68 -4.32 -14.94
CA TYR A 72 -0.63 -5.42 -13.99
C TYR A 72 0.82 -5.89 -13.84
N LEU A 73 1.34 -5.83 -12.61
CA LEU A 73 2.67 -6.31 -12.28
C LEU A 73 2.60 -7.80 -11.95
N LEU A 74 3.58 -8.55 -12.45
CA LEU A 74 3.79 -9.96 -12.17
C LEU A 74 5.23 -10.16 -11.79
N ASP A 75 5.44 -10.91 -10.73
CA ASP A 75 6.70 -11.58 -10.49
C ASP A 75 6.53 -13.04 -10.90
N ASN A 76 7.25 -13.47 -11.94
CA ASN A 76 7.13 -14.83 -12.44
C ASN A 76 7.93 -15.83 -11.59
N GLU A 77 8.80 -15.33 -10.70
CA GLU A 77 9.67 -16.14 -9.85
C GLU A 77 9.06 -16.37 -8.46
N ASN A 78 8.16 -15.48 -8.03
CA ASN A 78 7.46 -15.58 -6.75
C ASN A 78 5.95 -15.73 -6.94
N LEU A 79 5.33 -16.61 -6.17
CA LEU A 79 3.87 -16.81 -6.18
C LEU A 79 3.09 -15.56 -5.73
N GLU A 80 3.67 -14.75 -4.84
CA GLU A 80 3.11 -13.48 -4.37
C GLU A 80 4.12 -12.34 -4.56
N LEU A 81 3.62 -11.17 -4.99
CA LEU A 81 4.41 -9.94 -5.03
C LEU A 81 4.61 -9.42 -3.60
N ASN A 82 5.85 -9.38 -3.15
CA ASN A 82 6.17 -8.78 -1.86
C ASN A 82 6.02 -7.25 -1.95
N ASP A 83 5.09 -6.74 -1.15
CA ASP A 83 4.86 -5.31 -0.95
C ASP A 83 5.68 -4.85 0.27
N TYR A 84 6.69 -4.01 0.02
CA TYR A 84 7.57 -3.46 1.04
C TYR A 84 7.04 -2.10 1.49
N ARG A 85 6.46 -2.06 2.69
CA ARG A 85 5.79 -0.85 3.19
C ARG A 85 6.62 -0.17 4.24
N PHE A 86 7.16 0.99 3.90
CA PHE A 86 8.01 1.79 4.77
C PHE A 86 7.15 2.72 5.60
N LEU A 87 7.09 2.52 6.92
CA LEU A 87 6.49 3.51 7.81
C LEU A 87 7.48 4.65 7.99
N CYS A 88 7.07 5.88 7.65
CA CYS A 88 7.94 7.04 7.65
C CYS A 88 7.35 8.18 8.47
N CYS A 89 8.23 8.95 9.12
CA CYS A 89 7.90 10.20 9.82
C CYS A 89 8.83 11.31 9.34
N ASP A 90 8.28 12.30 8.63
CA ASP A 90 8.98 13.47 8.09
C ASP A 90 10.28 13.12 7.33
N GLY A 91 10.17 12.25 6.33
CA GLY A 91 11.33 11.82 5.55
C GLY A 91 12.24 10.81 6.25
N ASN A 92 11.87 10.32 7.44
CA ASN A 92 12.63 9.32 8.19
C ASN A 92 11.87 7.98 8.22
N PRO A 93 12.22 7.00 7.37
CA PRO A 93 11.74 5.63 7.48
C PRO A 93 12.13 5.04 8.84
N LYS A 94 11.22 4.34 9.48
CA LYS A 94 11.40 3.77 10.83
C LYS A 94 11.51 2.25 10.78
N PHE A 95 10.61 1.60 10.04
CA PHE A 95 10.62 0.17 9.82
C PHE A 95 9.91 -0.17 8.50
N ILE A 96 10.00 -1.44 8.12
CA ILE A 96 9.46 -2.02 6.89
C ILE A 96 8.46 -3.10 7.27
N MET A 97 7.26 -3.07 6.71
CA MET A 97 6.28 -4.16 6.81
C MET A 97 6.32 -5.00 5.55
N VAL A 98 6.27 -6.33 5.73
CA VAL A 98 6.03 -7.30 4.67
C VAL A 98 4.85 -8.17 5.09
N ASP A 99 3.81 -8.19 4.25
CA ASP A 99 2.65 -9.07 4.45
C ASP A 99 2.82 -10.37 3.65
N PHE A 100 2.42 -11.48 4.25
CA PHE A 100 2.39 -12.80 3.61
C PHE A 100 0.97 -13.34 3.59
N ASN A 101 0.70 -14.27 2.66
CA ASN A 101 -0.62 -14.89 2.45
C ASN A 101 -1.69 -13.82 2.21
N THR A 102 -1.40 -12.88 1.32
CA THR A 102 -2.24 -11.68 1.13
C THR A 102 -3.60 -11.98 0.49
N THR A 103 -3.75 -13.18 -0.08
CA THR A 103 -4.97 -13.68 -0.72
C THR A 103 -6.03 -14.17 0.28
N ASP A 104 -5.61 -14.80 1.39
CA ASP A 104 -6.50 -15.34 2.43
C ASP A 104 -6.32 -14.54 3.73
N LYS A 105 -7.33 -13.70 4.05
CA LYS A 105 -7.30 -12.85 5.25
C LYS A 105 -7.14 -13.63 6.56
N THR A 106 -7.59 -14.90 6.62
CA THR A 106 -7.47 -15.73 7.84
C THR A 106 -6.05 -16.24 8.06
N LYS A 107 -5.29 -16.37 6.97
CA LYS A 107 -3.90 -16.82 6.96
C LYS A 107 -2.91 -15.69 6.83
N LYS A 108 -3.39 -14.45 6.71
CA LYS A 108 -2.54 -13.27 6.58
C LYS A 108 -1.58 -13.16 7.76
N ARG A 109 -0.32 -12.90 7.45
CA ARG A 109 0.75 -12.67 8.41
C ARG A 109 1.51 -11.40 8.07
N ARG A 110 2.20 -10.84 9.05
CA ARG A 110 3.04 -9.65 8.85
C ARG A 110 4.32 -9.77 9.65
N ASN A 111 5.45 -9.57 8.98
CA ASN A 111 6.71 -9.32 9.65
C ASN A 111 7.08 -7.84 9.54
N LEU A 112 7.76 -7.36 10.58
CA LEU A 112 8.33 -6.02 10.65
C LEU A 112 9.84 -6.15 10.64
N TYR A 113 10.52 -5.34 9.84
CA TYR A 113 11.97 -5.31 9.75
C TYR A 113 12.48 -3.90 10.02
N ASP A 114 13.64 -3.79 10.65
CA ASP A 114 14.38 -2.53 10.65
C ASP A 114 14.97 -2.24 9.25
N LEU A 115 15.69 -1.12 9.13
CA LEU A 115 16.27 -0.71 7.86
C LEU A 115 17.50 -1.52 7.44
N GLU A 116 18.07 -2.32 8.35
CA GLU A 116 19.20 -3.21 8.10
C GLU A 116 18.75 -4.61 7.66
N TRP A 117 17.44 -4.88 7.75
CA TRP A 117 16.74 -6.14 7.47
C TRP A 117 16.71 -7.13 8.65
N ASN A 118 16.87 -6.66 9.88
CA ASN A 118 16.68 -7.48 11.07
C ASN A 118 15.19 -7.54 11.44
N LEU A 119 14.72 -8.72 11.82
CA LEU A 119 13.32 -8.93 12.22
C LEU A 119 13.04 -8.27 13.57
N LEU A 120 12.03 -7.41 13.63
CA LEU A 120 11.60 -6.76 14.86
C LEU A 120 10.70 -7.68 15.69
N GLY A 121 10.80 -7.55 17.02
CA GLY A 121 10.00 -8.25 18.01
C GLY A 121 8.58 -7.70 18.22
N ALA A 122 7.96 -7.13 17.18
CA ALA A 122 6.68 -6.42 17.28
C ALA A 122 5.66 -6.87 16.22
N GLU A 123 4.38 -6.60 16.48
CA GLU A 123 3.24 -7.00 15.68
C GLU A 123 2.30 -5.80 15.44
N ILE A 124 1.76 -5.71 14.22
CA ILE A 124 0.76 -4.70 13.84
C ILE A 124 -0.43 -5.38 13.16
N SER A 125 -1.48 -5.61 13.95
CA SER A 125 -2.78 -6.23 13.63
C SER A 125 -2.77 -7.66 13.12
N TYR A 126 -1.63 -8.17 12.67
CA TYR A 126 -1.48 -9.53 12.19
C TYR A 126 -0.32 -10.20 12.93
N PRO A 127 -0.44 -11.52 13.20
CA PRO A 127 0.65 -12.26 13.83
C PRO A 127 1.86 -12.36 12.89
N ARG A 128 3.03 -12.51 13.51
CA ARG A 128 4.29 -12.77 12.81
C ARG A 128 4.30 -14.13 12.12
N GLU A 129 5.16 -14.26 11.12
CA GLU A 129 5.46 -15.51 10.45
C GLU A 129 6.94 -15.80 10.51
N LEU A 130 7.33 -16.63 11.48
CA LEU A 130 8.74 -16.97 11.72
C LEU A 130 9.22 -18.13 10.84
N GLY A 131 8.29 -18.90 10.27
CA GLY A 131 8.62 -20.03 9.39
C GLY A 131 8.97 -19.59 7.97
N ILE A 132 8.58 -18.38 7.55
CA ILE A 132 8.88 -17.88 6.20
C ILE A 132 10.23 -17.16 6.19
N LYS A 133 11.13 -17.63 5.33
CA LYS A 133 12.35 -16.92 4.99
C LYS A 133 12.05 -15.87 3.93
N CYS A 134 11.94 -14.61 4.35
CA CYS A 134 11.83 -13.47 3.44
C CYS A 134 13.24 -12.89 3.17
N PRO A 135 13.85 -13.12 2.00
CA PRO A 135 15.18 -12.63 1.70
C PRO A 135 15.20 -11.10 1.63
N LYS A 136 16.33 -10.52 2.05
CA LYS A 136 16.60 -9.09 1.88
C LYS A 136 16.57 -8.75 0.39
N PRO A 137 15.77 -7.75 -0.05
CA PRO A 137 15.78 -7.34 -1.43
C PRO A 137 17.11 -6.66 -1.77
N ASN A 138 17.73 -7.00 -2.89
CA ASN A 138 19.04 -6.47 -3.29
C ASN A 138 19.03 -4.94 -3.43
N ASN A 139 17.89 -4.37 -3.82
CA ASN A 139 17.68 -2.94 -4.01
C ASN A 139 17.11 -2.22 -2.77
N LEU A 140 17.22 -2.81 -1.57
CA LEU A 140 16.68 -2.26 -0.33
C LEU A 140 17.13 -0.81 -0.07
N GLU A 141 18.42 -0.53 -0.20
CA GLU A 141 18.97 0.80 0.06
C GLU A 141 18.33 1.87 -0.83
N LYS A 142 18.10 1.53 -2.10
CA LYS A 142 17.41 2.41 -3.05
C LYS A 142 15.95 2.61 -2.66
N MET A 143 15.26 1.59 -2.16
CA MET A 143 13.90 1.71 -1.65
C MET A 143 13.83 2.60 -0.40
N ILE A 144 14.79 2.48 0.52
CA ILE A 144 14.92 3.36 1.71
C ILE A 144 15.11 4.82 1.26
N ASN A 145 15.98 5.07 0.28
CA ASN A 145 16.21 6.43 -0.22
C ASN A 145 14.98 7.02 -0.92
N LEU A 146 14.21 6.20 -1.65
CA LEU A 146 12.94 6.62 -2.24
C LEU A 146 11.89 6.94 -1.17
N SER A 147 11.75 6.09 -0.14
CA SER A 147 10.78 6.33 0.93
C SER A 147 11.12 7.59 1.74
N LYS A 148 12.40 7.86 2.00
CA LYS A 148 12.87 9.16 2.58
C LYS A 148 12.38 10.35 1.74
N ARG A 149 12.61 10.31 0.43
CA ARG A 149 12.26 11.41 -0.47
C ARG A 149 10.75 11.63 -0.58
N LEU A 150 9.98 10.55 -0.68
CA LEU A 150 8.53 10.60 -0.83
C LEU A 150 7.82 11.03 0.45
N SER A 151 8.36 10.71 1.62
CA SER A 151 7.74 11.02 2.92
C SER A 151 8.18 12.35 3.55
N LYS A 152 9.13 13.06 2.94
CA LYS A 152 9.66 14.32 3.48
C LYS A 152 8.56 15.38 3.64
N GLY A 153 8.50 16.01 4.81
CA GLY A 153 7.49 17.01 5.15
C GLY A 153 6.15 16.44 5.59
N ILE A 154 5.99 15.11 5.64
CA ILE A 154 4.75 14.46 6.05
C ILE A 154 4.95 13.83 7.43
N PRO A 155 4.20 14.26 8.48
CA PRO A 155 4.45 13.81 9.85
C PRO A 155 4.39 12.29 10.04
N HIS A 156 3.49 11.65 9.29
CA HIS A 156 3.32 10.21 9.29
C HIS A 156 2.76 9.76 7.94
N VAL A 157 3.47 8.86 7.28
CA VAL A 157 3.00 8.22 6.05
C VAL A 157 3.66 6.87 5.84
N ARG A 158 2.88 5.91 5.35
CA ARG A 158 3.38 4.64 4.85
C ARG A 158 3.66 4.78 3.35
N VAL A 159 4.85 4.41 2.90
CA VAL A 159 5.24 4.39 1.49
C VAL A 159 5.36 2.95 1.03
N ASP A 160 4.54 2.56 0.08
CA ASP A 160 4.44 1.17 -0.41
C ASP A 160 5.19 1.04 -1.73
N LEU A 161 6.15 0.11 -1.76
CA LEU A 161 7.03 -0.12 -2.91
C LEU A 161 7.04 -1.61 -3.25
N TYR A 162 7.00 -1.92 -4.55
CA TYR A 162 7.29 -3.25 -5.06
C TYR A 162 8.73 -3.35 -5.53
N SER A 163 9.35 -4.52 -5.31
CA SER A 163 10.63 -4.87 -5.90
C SER A 163 10.47 -6.12 -6.77
N ILE A 164 10.68 -5.97 -8.09
CA ILE A 164 10.55 -7.06 -9.07
C ILE A 164 11.78 -7.04 -9.97
N LYS A 165 12.61 -8.09 -9.94
CA LYS A 165 13.85 -8.18 -10.73
C LYS A 165 14.71 -6.92 -10.60
N ASP A 166 14.93 -6.49 -9.36
CA ASP A 166 15.64 -5.28 -8.95
C ASP A 166 15.06 -3.94 -9.44
N LYS A 167 13.90 -3.95 -10.11
CA LYS A 167 13.15 -2.74 -10.45
C LYS A 167 12.18 -2.39 -9.33
N ILE A 168 12.17 -1.10 -8.97
CA ILE A 168 11.31 -0.55 -7.94
C ILE A 168 10.09 0.08 -8.60
N TYR A 169 8.91 -0.26 -8.13
CA TYR A 169 7.65 0.34 -8.56
C TYR A 169 6.96 0.98 -7.37
N PHE A 170 6.43 2.19 -7.57
CA PHE A 170 5.60 2.85 -6.59
C PHE A 170 4.22 2.18 -6.52
N GLY A 171 3.78 1.81 -5.32
CA GLY A 171 2.45 1.29 -5.07
C GLY A 171 1.49 2.39 -4.64
N GLU A 172 1.65 2.87 -3.41
CA GLU A 172 0.81 3.93 -2.82
C GLU A 172 1.51 4.68 -1.68
N MET A 173 0.87 5.77 -1.24
CA MET A 173 1.16 6.42 0.04
C MET A 173 -0.09 6.37 0.90
N THR A 174 0.03 5.80 2.10
CA THR A 174 -1.10 5.66 3.04
C THR A 174 -0.85 6.53 4.26
N PHE A 175 -1.71 7.54 4.45
CA PHE A 175 -1.59 8.49 5.55
C PHE A 175 -2.15 7.95 6.88
N TYR A 176 -3.16 7.07 6.79
CA TYR A 176 -3.84 6.48 7.95
C TYR A 176 -3.82 4.96 7.82
N HIS A 177 -2.71 4.35 8.25
CA HIS A 177 -2.58 2.89 8.23
C HIS A 177 -3.71 2.26 9.05
N GLN A 178 -4.51 1.41 8.41
CA GLN A 178 -5.72 0.81 9.01
C GLN A 178 -6.66 1.83 9.66
N SER A 179 -6.82 2.99 9.03
CA SER A 179 -7.64 4.10 9.54
C SER A 179 -7.26 4.57 10.95
N GLY A 180 -6.02 4.29 11.39
CA GLY A 180 -5.53 4.65 12.72
C GLY A 180 -5.97 3.72 13.85
N THR A 181 -6.55 2.54 13.56
CA THR A 181 -7.08 1.61 14.57
C THR A 181 -6.30 0.30 14.67
N ALA A 182 -5.09 0.26 14.12
CA ALA A 182 -4.23 -0.92 14.18
C ALA A 182 -3.92 -1.31 15.64
N LYS A 183 -3.98 -2.61 15.94
CA LYS A 183 -3.51 -3.14 17.23
C LYS A 183 -2.00 -3.34 17.16
N ILE A 184 -1.25 -2.68 18.04
CA ILE A 184 0.21 -2.72 18.04
C ILE A 184 0.67 -3.40 19.32
N ASN A 185 1.55 -4.39 19.19
CA ASN A 185 2.18 -5.09 20.31
C ASN A 185 3.70 -5.17 20.10
N PRO A 186 4.50 -5.10 21.17
CA PRO A 186 4.08 -4.83 22.54
C PRO A 186 3.74 -3.34 22.75
N LYS A 187 3.20 -2.98 23.92
CA LYS A 187 2.72 -1.62 24.20
C LYS A 187 3.82 -0.56 24.08
N GLU A 188 5.04 -0.94 24.43
CA GLU A 188 6.23 -0.10 24.34
C GLU A 188 6.50 0.33 22.90
N PHE A 189 6.31 -0.58 21.94
CA PHE A 189 6.47 -0.27 20.51
C PHE A 189 5.36 0.66 20.00
N GLU A 190 4.12 0.52 20.50
CA GLU A 190 3.04 1.46 20.19
C GLU A 190 3.38 2.89 20.66
N ILE A 191 3.91 3.02 21.88
CA ILE A 191 4.34 4.30 22.44
C ILE A 191 5.51 4.88 21.62
N GLU A 192 6.49 4.04 21.28
CA GLU A 192 7.64 4.43 20.46
C GLU A 192 7.18 4.98 19.10
N MET A 193 6.26 4.28 18.43
CA MET A 193 5.66 4.73 17.18
C MET A 193 4.99 6.09 17.31
N GLY A 194 4.26 6.33 18.41
CA GLY A 194 3.63 7.63 18.70
C GLY A 194 4.66 8.75 18.86
N ASN A 195 5.77 8.49 19.55
CA ASN A 195 6.82 9.47 19.82
C ASN A 195 7.60 9.90 18.57
N TRP A 196 7.57 9.14 17.48
CA TRP A 196 8.19 9.53 16.22
C TRP A 196 7.42 10.61 15.46
N ILE A 197 6.13 10.80 15.77
CA ILE A 197 5.27 11.72 15.03
C ILE A 197 5.39 13.12 15.62
N GLU A 198 6.11 13.98 14.92
CA GLU A 198 6.25 15.39 15.31
C GLU A 198 5.18 16.25 14.64
N LEU A 199 4.21 16.71 15.43
CA LEU A 199 3.12 17.57 14.95
C LEU A 199 3.43 19.08 15.04
N SER A 200 4.45 19.47 15.79
CA SER A 200 4.86 20.88 15.98
C SER A 200 5.15 21.61 14.65
N LYS A 201 5.56 20.86 13.63
CA LYS A 201 5.92 21.36 12.29
C LYS A 201 4.73 21.44 11.32
N THR A 202 3.56 20.95 11.70
CA THR A 202 2.36 21.05 10.85
C THR A 202 1.76 22.44 10.94
N LYS A 203 1.73 23.16 9.81
CA LYS A 203 0.92 24.39 9.71
C LYS A 203 -0.56 24.00 9.79
N LYS A 204 -1.31 24.67 10.66
CA LYS A 204 -2.77 24.53 10.79
C LYS A 204 -3.48 24.91 9.49
#